data_AF-C9K011-F1
#
_entry.id   AF-C9K011-F1
#
_cell.length_a   1.000
_cell.length_b   1.000
_cell.length_c   1.000
_cell.angle_alpha   90.00
_cell.angle_beta   90.00
_cell.angle_gamma   90.00
#
_symmetry.space_group_name_H-M   'P 1'
#
loop_
_entity.id
_entity.type
_entity.pdbx_description
1 polymer ?
#
loop_
_entity_poly.entity_id
_entity_poly.type
_entity_poly.pdbx_seq_one_letter_code
_entity_poly.pdbx_strand_id
1 'polypeptide(L)'
;MQRRSRGINTGLILLLSQIFHVGINNIPPVTLATLALNIWFFLNPQKPLYSSCLSVEKCYQQKDWQRLLLSPLHHADDWHLYFNMASMLWKGINLERRLGSRWFAYVITAFSVLTGVVYLLLQFAVAEFMDEPDFKRSCAVGFSGVLFALK
;
A
#
# COMPACT_ATOMS: atom_id res chain seq x y z
N MET A 1 -9.06 -9.12 15.50
CA MET A 1 -7.81 -9.15 16.30
C MET A 1 -6.81 -10.06 15.62
N GLN A 2 -5.93 -9.53 14.78
CA GLN A 2 -4.79 -10.30 14.27
C GLN A 2 -3.63 -10.02 15.22
N ARG A 3 -3.43 -10.95 16.15
CA ARG A 3 -2.30 -10.95 17.09
C ARG A 3 -1.05 -10.93 16.21
N ARG A 4 -0.35 -9.80 16.12
CA ARG A 4 0.97 -9.72 15.46
C ARG A 4 1.82 -10.80 16.13
N SER A 5 1.98 -11.93 15.46
CA SER A 5 2.86 -12.98 15.93
C SER A 5 4.21 -12.31 16.13
N ARG A 6 4.74 -12.34 17.35
CA ARG A 6 6.13 -11.99 17.66
C ARG A 6 7.07 -13.05 17.09
N GLY A 7 6.81 -13.48 15.86
CA GLY A 7 7.74 -14.24 15.05
C GLY A 7 8.84 -13.31 14.57
N ILE A 8 9.99 -13.90 14.25
CA ILE A 8 11.07 -13.21 13.55
C ILE A 8 10.46 -12.58 12.29
N ASN A 9 10.62 -11.26 12.10
CA ASN A 9 10.11 -10.53 10.92
C ASN A 9 10.92 -10.90 9.67
N THR A 10 10.84 -12.16 9.24
CA THR A 10 11.64 -12.72 8.14
C THR A 10 11.39 -11.97 6.85
N GLY A 11 10.16 -11.55 6.56
CA GLY A 11 9.85 -10.77 5.37
C GLY A 11 10.59 -9.43 5.34
N LEU A 12 10.66 -8.73 6.48
CA LEU A 12 11.40 -7.48 6.60
C LEU A 12 12.91 -7.69 6.45
N ILE A 13 13.46 -8.74 7.06
CA ILE A 13 14.89 -9.07 6.93
C ILE A 13 15.26 -9.35 5.48
N LEU A 14 14.44 -10.13 4.77
CA LEU A 14 14.64 -10.42 3.35
C LEU A 14 14.54 -9.14 2.49
N LEU A 15 13.59 -8.25 2.79
CA LEU A 15 13.47 -6.97 2.10
C LEU A 15 14.73 -6.12 2.27
N LEU A 16 15.23 -5.98 3.51
CA LEU A 16 16.45 -5.25 3.78
C LEU A 16 17.65 -5.88 3.05
N SER A 17 17.76 -7.21 3.08
CA SER A 17 18.79 -7.94 2.33
C SER A 17 18.75 -7.62 0.83
N GLN A 18 17.56 -7.54 0.22
CA GLN A 18 17.41 -7.17 -1.19
C GLN A 18 17.82 -5.72 -1.47
N ILE A 19 17.43 -4.78 -0.59
CA ILE A 19 17.83 -3.37 -0.70
C ILE A 19 19.36 -3.23 -0.62
N PHE A 20 20.00 -3.96 0.31
CA PHE A 20 21.46 -3.99 0.42
C PHE A 20 22.12 -4.61 -0.82
N HIS A 21 21.56 -5.70 -1.35
CA HIS A 21 22.09 -6.35 -2.54
C HIS A 21 22.01 -5.47 -3.80
N VAL A 22 20.91 -4.73 -3.98
CA VAL A 22 20.78 -3.75 -5.06
C VAL A 22 21.70 -2.54 -4.83
N GLY A 23 21.88 -2.15 -3.57
CA GLY A 23 22.66 -1.00 -3.14
C GLY A 23 21.84 0.29 -3.18
N ILE A 24 21.80 1.02 -2.06
CA ILE A 24 20.98 2.22 -1.89
C ILE A 24 21.27 3.29 -2.95
N ASN A 25 22.54 3.43 -3.36
CA ASN A 25 22.94 4.39 -4.39
C ASN A 25 22.40 4.07 -5.79
N ASN A 26 21.99 2.83 -6.03
CA ASN A 26 21.41 2.41 -7.31
C ASN A 26 19.89 2.63 -7.36
N ILE A 27 19.25 2.84 -6.20
CA ILE A 27 17.80 3.00 -6.09
C ILE A 27 17.44 4.47 -6.34
N PRO A 28 16.61 4.77 -7.35
CA PRO A 28 16.13 6.12 -7.60
C PRO A 28 15.38 6.72 -6.39
N PRO A 29 15.39 8.05 -6.22
CA PRO A 29 15.00 8.70 -4.98
C PRO A 29 13.52 8.51 -4.60
N VAL A 30 12.58 8.50 -5.57
CA VAL A 30 11.15 8.34 -5.26
C VAL A 30 10.83 6.90 -4.89
N THR A 31 11.46 5.94 -5.56
CA THR A 31 11.39 4.52 -5.23
C THR A 31 11.92 4.28 -3.82
N LEU A 32 13.10 4.83 -3.50
CA LEU A 32 13.69 4.71 -2.16
C LEU A 32 12.81 5.35 -1.08
N ALA A 33 12.30 6.56 -1.33
CA ALA A 33 11.38 7.24 -0.41
C ALA A 33 10.10 6.43 -0.20
N THR A 34 9.54 5.84 -1.25
CA THR A 34 8.35 4.99 -1.18
C THR A 34 8.61 3.75 -0.33
N LEU A 35 9.74 3.06 -0.54
CA LEU A 35 10.15 1.90 0.27
C LEU A 35 10.30 2.29 1.74
N ALA A 36 11.04 3.37 2.01
CA ALA A 36 11.29 3.85 3.36
C ALA A 36 10.00 4.22 4.09
N LEU A 37 9.07 4.91 3.42
CA LEU A 37 7.79 5.30 3.98
C LEU A 37 6.94 4.09 4.38
N ASN A 38 6.83 3.10 3.49
CA ASN A 38 6.08 1.87 3.76
C ASN A 38 6.69 1.04 4.90
N ILE A 39 8.02 0.91 4.94
CA ILE A 39 8.73 0.24 6.04
C ILE A 39 8.51 0.99 7.35
N TRP A 40 8.57 2.33 7.33
CA TRP A 40 8.37 3.15 8.52
C TRP A 40 6.96 3.00 9.10
N PHE A 41 5.93 3.07 8.24
CA PHE A 41 4.54 2.84 8.67
C PHE A 41 4.29 1.42 9.17
N PHE A 42 5.00 0.42 8.62
CA PHE A 42 4.94 -0.94 9.11
C PHE A 42 5.55 -1.09 10.51
N LEU A 43 6.71 -0.49 10.76
CA LEU A 43 7.39 -0.54 12.06
C LEU A 43 6.69 0.33 13.12
N ASN A 44 6.17 1.48 12.71
CA ASN A 44 5.51 2.47 13.58
C ASN A 44 4.05 2.68 13.15
N PRO A 45 3.15 1.71 13.38
CA PRO A 45 1.74 1.88 13.05
C PRO A 45 1.13 2.97 13.94
N GLN A 46 0.95 4.17 13.38
CA GLN A 46 0.37 5.34 14.06
C GLN A 46 -1.08 5.11 14.49
N LYS A 47 -1.76 4.16 13.87
CA LYS A 47 -3.16 3.81 14.08
C LYS A 47 -3.35 2.29 13.95
N PRO A 48 -4.26 1.66 14.73
CA PRO A 48 -4.62 0.26 14.52
C PRO A 48 -5.08 0.03 13.08
N LEU A 49 -4.73 -1.12 12.48
CA LEU A 49 -5.10 -1.50 11.09
C LEU A 49 -6.57 -1.24 10.75
N TYR A 50 -7.47 -1.55 11.68
CA TYR A 50 -8.92 -1.33 11.54
C TYR A 50 -9.33 0.15 11.36
N SER A 51 -8.51 1.06 11.88
CA SER A 51 -8.75 2.51 11.76
C SER A 51 -8.03 3.17 10.59
N SER A 52 -7.07 2.50 9.94
CA SER A 52 -6.35 3.00 8.77
C SER A 52 -6.82 2.41 7.44
N CYS A 53 -7.68 1.38 7.48
CA CYS A 53 -8.12 0.71 6.26
C CYS A 53 -9.23 1.44 5.51
N LEU A 54 -9.30 1.10 4.22
CA LEU A 54 -10.28 1.61 3.30
C LEU A 54 -11.56 0.78 3.40
N SER A 55 -12.67 1.44 3.71
CA SER A 55 -14.03 0.88 3.80
C SER A 55 -15.03 1.96 3.39
N VAL A 56 -16.11 1.57 2.71
CA VAL A 56 -17.20 2.47 2.30
C VAL A 56 -17.82 3.18 3.51
N GLU A 57 -18.10 2.47 4.60
CA GLU A 57 -18.66 3.05 5.82
C GLU A 57 -17.76 4.17 6.36
N LYS A 58 -16.44 3.97 6.37
CA LYS A 58 -15.48 4.94 6.91
C LYS A 58 -15.20 6.11 5.97
N CYS A 59 -15.01 5.88 4.68
CA CYS A 59 -14.72 6.97 3.75
C CYS A 59 -15.96 7.80 3.40
N TYR A 60 -17.10 7.14 3.17
CA TYR A 60 -18.32 7.83 2.74
C TYR A 60 -19.08 8.45 3.92
N GLN A 61 -19.26 7.72 5.03
CA GLN A 61 -20.05 8.25 6.15
C GLN A 61 -19.21 9.11 7.11
N GLN A 62 -17.93 8.78 7.31
CA GLN A 62 -17.05 9.56 8.21
C GLN A 62 -16.20 10.62 7.49
N LYS A 63 -16.34 10.75 6.16
CA LYS A 63 -15.61 11.70 5.30
C LYS A 63 -14.09 11.64 5.44
N ASP A 64 -13.55 10.48 5.83
CA ASP A 64 -12.12 10.28 6.07
C ASP A 64 -11.39 9.89 4.78
N TRP A 65 -11.28 10.86 3.87
CA TRP A 65 -10.66 10.69 2.55
C TRP A 65 -9.15 10.52 2.62
N GLN A 66 -8.51 10.89 3.74
CA GLN A 66 -7.07 10.68 3.96
C GLN A 66 -6.69 9.19 3.89
N ARG A 67 -7.65 8.29 4.14
CA ARG A 67 -7.50 6.84 4.01
C ARG A 67 -7.18 6.37 2.60
N LEU A 68 -7.58 7.11 1.56
CA LEU A 68 -7.23 6.77 0.18
C LEU A 68 -5.71 6.80 -0.04
N LEU A 69 -5.00 7.69 0.66
CA LEU A 69 -3.54 7.79 0.59
C LEU A 69 -2.84 6.97 1.67
N LEU A 70 -3.45 6.80 2.84
CA LEU A 70 -2.86 6.06 3.96
C LEU A 70 -3.01 4.53 3.81
N SER A 71 -4.07 4.05 3.17
CA SER A 71 -4.34 2.61 3.01
C SER A 71 -3.23 1.88 2.23
N PRO A 72 -2.73 2.41 1.09
CA PRO A 72 -1.60 1.81 0.39
C PRO A 72 -0.31 1.69 1.21
N LEU A 73 -0.14 2.55 2.23
CA LEU A 73 1.05 2.59 3.07
C LEU A 73 1.00 1.62 4.26
N HIS A 74 -0.17 1.07 4.58
CA HIS A 74 -0.34 0.12 5.69
C HIS A 74 -0.32 -1.32 5.18
N HIS A 75 0.34 -2.20 5.92
CA HIS A 75 0.47 -3.61 5.58
C HIS A 75 0.03 -4.47 6.77
N ALA A 76 -0.70 -5.55 6.48
CA ALA A 76 -1.27 -6.44 7.51
C ALA A 76 -0.19 -7.26 8.24
N ASP A 77 0.83 -7.72 7.49
CA ASP A 77 1.89 -8.61 7.95
C ASP A 77 3.21 -8.35 7.20
N ASP A 78 4.30 -8.99 7.65
CA ASP A 78 5.65 -8.78 7.12
C ASP A 78 5.86 -9.38 5.73
N TRP A 79 5.20 -10.50 5.41
CA TRP A 79 5.20 -11.08 4.07
C TRP A 79 4.46 -10.20 3.06
N HIS A 80 3.32 -9.64 3.45
CA HIS A 80 2.58 -8.69 2.63
C HIS A 80 3.42 -7.45 2.34
N LEU A 81 4.14 -6.91 3.34
CA LEU A 81 5.11 -5.84 3.11
C LEU A 81 6.23 -6.29 2.15
N TYR A 82 6.83 -7.46 2.39
CA TYR A 82 7.94 -7.98 1.60
C TYR A 82 7.60 -8.06 0.12
N PHE A 83 6.50 -8.74 -0.25
CA PHE A 83 6.16 -8.92 -1.66
C PHE A 83 5.80 -7.61 -2.36
N ASN A 84 5.08 -6.70 -1.67
CA ASN A 84 4.77 -5.39 -2.25
C ASN A 84 6.04 -4.57 -2.46
N MET A 85 6.91 -4.49 -1.45
CA MET A 85 8.11 -3.64 -1.53
C MET A 85 9.19 -4.24 -2.42
N ALA A 86 9.33 -5.56 -2.49
CA ALA A 86 10.20 -6.22 -3.46
C ALA A 86 9.74 -5.93 -4.90
N SER A 87 8.43 -6.03 -5.17
CA SER A 87 7.88 -5.67 -6.48
C SER A 87 8.10 -4.19 -6.80
N MET A 88 7.89 -3.31 -5.80
CA MET A 88 8.13 -1.86 -5.93
C MET A 88 9.59 -1.55 -6.21
N LEU A 89 10.53 -2.24 -5.58
CA LEU A 89 11.96 -2.04 -5.82
C LEU A 89 12.30 -2.29 -7.30
N TRP A 90 11.91 -3.43 -7.85
CA TRP A 90 12.19 -3.78 -9.25
C TRP A 90 11.43 -2.91 -10.26
N LYS A 91 10.12 -2.69 -10.06
CA LYS A 91 9.30 -1.86 -10.95
C LYS A 91 9.69 -0.39 -10.85
N GLY A 92 9.90 0.11 -9.65
CA GLY A 92 10.25 1.49 -9.36
C GLY A 92 11.58 1.90 -9.96
N ILE A 93 12.63 1.08 -9.80
CA ILE A 93 13.93 1.35 -10.45
C ILE A 93 13.76 1.51 -11.96
N ASN A 94 13.03 0.61 -12.61
CA ASN A 94 12.85 0.63 -14.06
C ASN A 94 11.97 1.81 -14.52
N LEU A 95 10.84 2.04 -13.86
CA LEU A 95 9.88 3.07 -14.26
C LEU A 95 10.36 4.48 -13.92
N GLU A 96 10.96 4.67 -12.75
CA GLU A 96 11.46 5.99 -12.35
C GLU A 96 12.61 6.46 -13.26
N ARG A 97 13.49 5.55 -13.69
CA ARG A 97 14.55 5.88 -14.65
C ARG A 97 14.00 6.25 -16.03
N ARG A 98 12.87 5.67 -16.44
CA ARG A 98 12.24 5.94 -17.74
C ARG A 98 11.40 7.22 -17.74
N LEU A 99 10.63 7.44 -16.67
CA LEU A 99 9.69 8.57 -16.56
C LEU A 99 10.33 9.82 -15.93
N GLY A 100 11.40 9.64 -15.17
CA GLY A 100 11.96 10.64 -14.28
C GLY A 100 11.19 10.71 -12.95
N SER A 101 11.89 11.09 -11.89
CA SER A 101 11.38 11.10 -10.51
C SER A 101 10.10 11.91 -10.33
N ARG A 102 9.99 13.10 -10.93
CA ARG A 102 8.80 13.97 -10.78
C ARG A 102 7.53 13.30 -11.33
N TRP A 103 7.61 12.77 -12.55
CA TRP A 103 6.49 12.07 -13.17
C TRP A 103 6.16 10.76 -12.45
N PHE A 104 7.19 10.03 -12.02
CA PHE A 104 6.97 8.80 -11.28
C PHE A 104 6.26 9.02 -9.93
N ALA A 105 6.63 10.07 -9.20
CA ALA A 105 5.93 10.47 -7.96
C ALA A 105 4.47 10.83 -8.23
N TYR A 106 4.20 11.56 -9.33
CA TYR A 106 2.83 11.85 -9.74
C TYR A 106 2.03 10.59 -10.05
N VAL A 107 2.60 9.64 -10.81
CA VAL A 107 1.95 8.37 -11.15
C VAL A 107 1.64 7.55 -9.90
N ILE A 108 2.59 7.39 -8.97
CA ILE A 108 2.34 6.68 -7.70
C ILE A 108 1.19 7.32 -6.92
N THR A 109 1.20 8.65 -6.80
CA THR A 109 0.18 9.38 -6.04
C THR A 109 -1.19 9.23 -6.69
N ALA A 110 -1.27 9.40 -8.02
CA ALA A 110 -2.50 9.26 -8.79
C ALA A 110 -3.06 7.84 -8.68
N PHE A 111 -2.23 6.81 -8.87
CA PHE A 111 -2.67 5.42 -8.76
C PHE A 111 -3.05 5.03 -7.34
N SER A 112 -2.40 5.58 -6.31
CA SER A 112 -2.81 5.37 -4.92
C SER A 112 -4.26 5.82 -4.68
N VAL A 113 -4.64 7.00 -5.20
CA VAL A 113 -6.01 7.50 -5.09
C VAL A 113 -6.97 6.72 -5.97
N LEU A 114 -6.65 6.56 -7.26
CA LEU A 114 -7.55 5.92 -8.24
C LEU A 114 -7.88 4.48 -7.87
N THR A 115 -6.88 3.70 -7.45
CA THR A 115 -7.10 2.30 -7.04
C THR A 115 -8.00 2.22 -5.80
N GLY A 116 -7.83 3.14 -4.84
CA GLY A 116 -8.73 3.25 -3.69
C GLY A 116 -10.15 3.64 -4.08
N VAL A 117 -10.33 4.59 -5.01
CA VAL A 117 -11.65 4.99 -5.51
C VAL A 117 -12.34 3.82 -6.22
N VAL A 118 -11.63 3.12 -7.12
CA VAL A 118 -12.16 1.93 -7.80
C VAL A 118 -12.56 0.86 -6.79
N TYR A 119 -11.75 0.62 -5.76
CA TYR A 119 -12.08 -0.33 -4.70
C TYR A 119 -13.37 0.04 -3.95
N LEU A 120 -13.54 1.31 -3.58
CA LEU A 120 -14.75 1.78 -2.91
C LEU A 120 -16.00 1.65 -3.80
N LEU A 121 -15.88 2.00 -5.09
CA LEU A 121 -16.97 1.86 -6.05
C LEU A 121 -17.38 0.39 -6.22
N LEU A 122 -16.41 -0.51 -6.32
CA LEU A 122 -16.68 -1.94 -6.40
C LEU A 122 -17.34 -2.49 -5.14
N GLN A 123 -16.84 -2.12 -3.95
CA GLN A 123 -17.48 -2.52 -2.69
C GLN A 123 -18.93 -2.02 -2.60
N PHE A 124 -19.16 -0.76 -2.98
CA PHE A 124 -20.50 -0.19 -2.96
C PHE A 124 -21.43 -0.90 -3.95
N ALA A 125 -20.97 -1.11 -5.19
CA ALA A 125 -21.75 -1.81 -6.20
C ALA A 125 -22.09 -3.24 -5.78
N VAL A 126 -21.12 -4.02 -5.31
CA VAL A 126 -21.34 -5.40 -4.84
C VAL A 126 -22.31 -5.44 -3.68
N ALA A 127 -22.16 -4.55 -2.69
CA ALA A 127 -23.05 -4.51 -1.54
C ALA A 127 -24.50 -4.21 -1.94
N GLU A 128 -24.71 -3.34 -2.93
CA GLU A 128 -26.05 -2.96 -3.40
C GLU A 128 -26.67 -4.02 -4.33
N PHE A 129 -25.88 -4.59 -5.25
CA PHE A 129 -26.38 -5.60 -6.19
C PHE A 129 -26.64 -6.95 -5.53
N MET A 130 -25.91 -7.30 -4.46
CA MET A 130 -26.07 -8.57 -3.74
C MET A 130 -26.94 -8.44 -2.49
N ASP A 131 -27.40 -7.23 -2.14
CA ASP A 131 -28.12 -6.91 -0.90
C ASP A 131 -27.39 -7.37 0.38
N GLU A 132 -26.05 -7.29 0.34
CA GLU A 132 -25.14 -7.76 1.40
C GLU A 132 -24.39 -6.55 1.99
N PRO A 133 -24.95 -5.87 2.99
CA PRO A 133 -24.40 -4.61 3.52
C PRO A 133 -23.04 -4.79 4.21
N ASP A 134 -22.69 -6.01 4.60
CA ASP A 134 -21.39 -6.32 5.22
C ASP A 134 -20.20 -6.06 4.29
N PHE A 135 -20.40 -6.06 2.96
CA PHE A 135 -19.37 -5.62 2.02
C PHE A 135 -18.97 -4.16 2.20
N LYS A 136 -19.87 -3.29 2.70
CA LYS A 136 -19.56 -1.87 2.99
C LYS A 136 -18.57 -1.73 4.17
N ARG A 137 -18.44 -2.77 5.02
CA ARG A 137 -17.52 -2.85 6.17
C ARG A 137 -16.22 -3.57 5.88
N SER A 138 -16.08 -4.16 4.68
CA SER A 138 -14.85 -4.81 4.27
C SER A 138 -13.69 -3.82 4.23
N CYS A 139 -12.54 -4.26 4.72
CA CYS A 139 -11.41 -3.42 5.10
C CYS A 139 -10.19 -3.83 4.26
N ALA A 140 -9.70 -2.95 3.39
CA ALA A 140 -8.50 -3.19 2.59
C ALA A 140 -7.36 -2.24 2.93
N VAL A 141 -6.14 -2.79 2.87
CA VAL A 141 -4.86 -2.11 3.04
C VAL A 141 -3.83 -2.71 2.09
N GLY A 142 -2.78 -1.95 1.77
CA GLY A 142 -1.60 -2.45 1.07
C GLY A 142 -1.35 -1.79 -0.28
N PHE A 143 -0.08 -1.79 -0.69
CA PHE A 143 0.41 -1.11 -1.89
C PHE A 143 0.14 -1.90 -3.19
N SER A 144 -0.46 -3.07 -3.10
CA SER A 144 -0.67 -4.01 -4.22
C SER A 144 -1.49 -3.41 -5.37
N GLY A 145 -2.54 -2.64 -5.07
CA GLY A 145 -3.34 -1.95 -6.09
C GLY A 145 -2.50 -1.02 -6.97
N VAL A 146 -1.59 -0.25 -6.35
CA VAL A 146 -0.66 0.63 -7.07
C VAL A 146 0.28 -0.18 -7.96
N LEU A 147 0.82 -1.29 -7.44
CA LEU A 147 1.74 -2.15 -8.20
C LEU A 147 1.10 -2.79 -9.42
N PHE A 148 -0.19 -3.14 -9.33
CA PHE A 148 -0.94 -3.66 -10.47
C PHE A 148 -1.21 -2.57 -11.52
N ALA A 149 -1.48 -1.33 -11.09
CA ALA A 149 -1.61 -0.20 -12.00
C ALA A 149 -0.29 0.19 -12.68
N LEU A 150 0.86 -0.12 -12.08
CA LEU A 150 2.21 0.11 -12.64
C LEU A 150 2.68 -0.98 -13.63
N LYS A 151 1.81 -1.93 -14.04
CA LYS A 151 2.13 -2.96 -15.03
C LYS A 151 1.84 -2.43 -16.44
#